data_AF-A0A2A3MN14-F1
#
_entry.id   AF-A0A2A3MN14-F1
#
_cell.length_a   1.000
_cell.length_b   1.000
_cell.length_c   1.000
_cell.angle_alpha   90.00
_cell.angle_beta   90.00
_cell.angle_gamma   90.00
#
_symmetry.space_group_name_H-M   'P 1'
#
loop_
_entity.id
_entity.type
_entity.pdbx_description
1 polymer ?
#
loop_
_entity_poly.entity_id
_entity_poly.type
_entity_poly.pdbx_seq_one_letter_code
_entity_poly.pdbx_strand_id
1 'polypeptide(L)'
;MAVMLHLVAALWALLAGGVQLLSPKGTRLHKVVGWSWMTAMVIVAVSSFWLTGFMDVFHGYSPIHLLSVWVLVCVAVSVYSARTGHIRRHRAFAVGAFIGVVAAGLGALAPGRLIYQWLVG
;
A
#
# COMPACT_ATOMS: atom_id res chain seq x y z
N MET A 1 -11.42 13.27 7.83
CA MET A 1 -10.92 13.45 6.45
C MET A 1 -9.88 12.39 6.07
N ALA A 2 -8.80 12.21 6.84
CA ALA A 2 -7.72 11.26 6.53
C ALA A 2 -8.20 9.80 6.33
N VAL A 3 -9.19 9.34 7.12
CA VAL A 3 -9.75 7.97 7.01
C VAL A 3 -10.33 7.68 5.63
N MET A 4 -11.17 8.57 5.09
CA MET A 4 -11.82 8.36 3.79
C MET A 4 -10.82 8.41 2.64
N LEU A 5 -9.89 9.37 2.68
CA LEU A 5 -8.80 9.45 1.72
C LEU A 5 -7.97 8.16 1.71
N HIS A 6 -7.57 7.68 2.89
CA HIS A 6 -6.80 6.46 3.04
C HIS A 6 -7.57 5.24 2.54
N LEU A 7 -8.85 5.11 2.90
CA LEU A 7 -9.69 3.97 2.52
C LEU A 7 -9.87 3.90 1.00
N VAL A 8 -10.23 5.01 0.36
CA VAL A 8 -10.41 5.08 -1.10
C VAL A 8 -9.08 4.76 -1.80
N ALA A 9 -7.98 5.33 -1.34
CA ALA A 9 -6.66 5.06 -1.90
C ALA A 9 -6.23 3.59 -1.69
N ALA A 10 -6.55 2.97 -0.56
CA ALA A 10 -6.22 1.58 -0.26
C ALA A 10 -7.01 0.60 -1.14
N LEU A 11 -8.31 0.85 -1.32
CA LEU A 11 -9.14 0.08 -2.25
C LEU A 11 -8.60 0.18 -3.68
N TRP A 12 -8.28 1.39 -4.13
CA TRP A 12 -7.69 1.58 -5.44
C TRP A 12 -6.33 0.89 -5.56
N ALA A 13 -5.48 0.97 -4.53
CA ALA A 13 -4.18 0.32 -4.51
C ALA A 13 -4.26 -1.20 -4.63
N LEU A 14 -5.24 -1.84 -3.97
CA LEU A 14 -5.49 -3.27 -4.10
C LEU A 14 -5.95 -3.66 -5.51
N LEU A 15 -6.91 -2.92 -6.07
CA LEU A 15 -7.45 -3.19 -7.40
C LEU A 15 -6.41 -2.95 -8.49
N ALA A 16 -5.82 -1.76 -8.52
CA ALA A 16 -4.82 -1.38 -9.51
C ALA A 16 -3.54 -2.23 -9.38
N GLY A 17 -3.14 -2.59 -8.15
CA GLY A 17 -2.03 -3.50 -7.91
C GLY A 17 -2.28 -4.91 -8.43
N GLY A 18 -3.47 -5.47 -8.19
CA GLY A 18 -3.86 -6.77 -8.74
C GLY A 18 -3.83 -6.76 -10.28
N VAL A 19 -4.44 -5.75 -10.89
CA VAL A 19 -4.40 -5.55 -12.35
C VAL A 19 -2.96 -5.40 -12.84
N GLN A 20 -2.12 -4.61 -12.17
CA GLN A 20 -0.73 -4.39 -12.55
C GLN A 20 0.09 -5.68 -12.53
N LEU A 21 -0.11 -6.52 -11.51
CA LEU A 21 0.59 -7.79 -11.35
C LEU A 21 0.13 -8.85 -12.34
N LEU A 22 -1.12 -8.81 -12.79
CA LEU A 22 -1.66 -9.72 -13.82
C LEU A 22 -1.42 -9.23 -15.26
N SER A 23 -1.27 -7.93 -15.47
CA SER A 23 -1.13 -7.33 -16.81
C SER A 23 0.19 -7.70 -17.51
N PRO A 24 0.22 -7.78 -18.85
CA PRO A 24 1.46 -7.93 -19.61
C PRO A 24 2.47 -6.81 -19.30
N LYS A 25 3.72 -7.19 -19.00
CA LYS A 25 4.77 -6.26 -18.57
C LYS A 25 5.33 -5.47 -19.76
N GLY A 26 5.81 -4.26 -19.49
CA GLY A 26 6.45 -3.40 -20.49
C GLY A 26 5.51 -2.65 -21.45
N THR A 27 4.20 -2.92 -21.39
CA THR A 27 3.20 -2.23 -22.22
C THR A 27 2.93 -0.79 -21.75
N ARG A 28 2.29 0.03 -22.60
CA ARG A 28 1.81 1.37 -22.19
C ARG A 28 0.81 1.26 -21.03
N LEU A 29 -0.08 0.27 -21.09
CA LEU A 29 -1.05 -0.01 -20.03
C LEU A 29 -0.34 -0.31 -18.69
N HIS A 30 0.68 -1.16 -18.70
CA HIS A 30 1.48 -1.47 -17.51
C HIS A 30 2.14 -0.21 -16.92
N LYS A 31 2.57 0.74 -17.74
CA LYS A 31 3.15 1.99 -17.25
C LYS A 31 2.09 2.89 -16.61
N VAL A 32 0.94 3.06 -17.27
CA VAL A 32 -0.15 3.92 -16.77
C VAL A 32 -0.74 3.37 -15.47
N VAL A 33 -1.10 2.09 -15.45
CA VAL A 33 -1.62 1.42 -14.24
C VAL A 33 -0.55 1.37 -13.15
N GLY A 34 0.71 1.14 -13.51
CA GLY A 34 1.82 1.17 -12.56
C GLY A 34 1.98 2.52 -11.88
N TRP A 35 1.91 3.63 -12.62
CA TRP A 35 2.00 4.97 -12.04
C TRP A 35 0.80 5.31 -11.15
N SER A 36 -0.42 4.96 -11.59
CA SER A 36 -1.62 5.19 -10.76
C SER A 36 -1.56 4.39 -9.46
N TRP A 37 -1.13 3.13 -9.54
CA TRP A 37 -0.96 2.26 -8.39
C TRP A 37 0.12 2.76 -7.43
N MET A 38 1.32 3.09 -7.92
CA MET A 38 2.41 3.58 -7.08
C MET A 38 2.06 4.90 -6.37
N THR A 39 1.30 5.78 -7.05
CA THR A 39 0.79 7.02 -6.45
C THR A 39 -0.19 6.71 -5.31
N ALA A 40 -1.12 5.78 -5.52
CA ALA A 40 -2.05 5.35 -4.48
C ALA A 40 -1.33 4.72 -3.28
N MET A 41 -0.30 3.89 -3.52
CA MET A 41 0.53 3.31 -2.45
C MET A 41 1.19 4.39 -1.59
N VAL A 42 1.68 5.49 -2.19
CA VAL A 42 2.21 6.64 -1.44
C VAL A 42 1.12 7.33 -0.65
N ILE A 43 -0.05 7.59 -1.24
CA ILE A 43 -1.18 8.23 -0.52
C ILE A 43 -1.59 7.38 0.69
N VAL A 44 -1.72 6.06 0.52
CA VAL A 44 -2.03 5.11 1.61
C VAL A 44 -0.98 5.19 2.70
N ALA A 45 0.30 5.04 2.35
CA ALA A 45 1.38 5.01 3.33
C ALA A 45 1.61 6.35 4.03
N VAL A 46 1.38 7.49 3.37
CA VAL A 46 1.49 8.81 4.00
C VAL A 46 0.29 9.09 4.89
N SER A 47 -0.93 8.84 4.41
CA SER A 47 -2.13 9.11 5.20
C SER A 47 -2.26 8.23 6.45
N SER A 48 -1.64 7.03 6.46
CA SER A 48 -1.62 6.15 7.64
C SER A 48 -0.91 6.77 8.85
N PHE A 49 0.01 7.71 8.67
CA PHE A 49 0.67 8.41 9.79
C PHE A 49 -0.30 9.29 10.59
N TRP A 50 -1.43 9.68 10.00
CA TRP A 50 -2.51 10.39 10.68
C TRP A 50 -3.63 9.45 11.15
N LEU A 51 -3.50 8.15 10.89
CA LEU A 51 -4.42 7.13 11.41
C LEU A 51 -3.83 6.51 12.67
N THR A 52 -4.26 7.03 13.81
CA THR A 52 -3.99 6.43 15.13
C THR A 52 -5.10 5.43 15.47
N GLY A 53 -4.74 4.26 16.01
CA GLY A 53 -5.69 3.21 16.37
C GLY A 53 -5.18 2.36 17.54
N PHE A 54 -6.10 1.61 18.16
CA PHE A 54 -6.06 0.87 19.44
C PHE A 54 -4.78 0.10 19.88
N MET A 55 -3.73 0.02 19.07
CA MET A 55 -2.46 -0.65 19.40
C MET A 55 -1.31 0.36 19.34
N ASP A 56 -1.31 1.32 20.25
CA ASP A 56 -0.16 2.17 20.54
C ASP A 56 0.81 1.39 21.42
N VAL A 57 1.56 0.48 20.80
CA VAL A 57 2.43 -0.47 21.52
C VAL A 57 3.71 0.22 22.02
N PHE A 58 4.15 1.32 21.37
CA PHE A 58 5.35 2.08 21.75
C PHE A 58 5.20 3.57 21.40
N HIS A 59 5.02 4.44 22.40
CA HIS A 59 4.96 5.91 22.24
C HIS A 59 4.01 6.45 21.15
N GLY A 60 2.86 5.80 20.91
CA GLY A 60 1.89 6.22 19.89
C GLY A 60 2.17 5.69 18.47
N TYR A 61 3.17 4.82 18.30
CA TYR A 61 3.44 4.13 17.03
C TYR A 61 2.94 2.69 17.07
N SER A 62 1.99 2.38 16.20
CA SER A 62 1.55 1.02 15.89
C SER A 62 2.42 0.33 14.81
N PRO A 63 2.41 -1.01 14.72
CA PRO A 63 3.08 -1.77 13.65
C PRO A 63 2.74 -1.31 12.22
N ILE A 64 1.58 -0.68 12.04
CA ILE A 64 1.14 -0.10 10.76
C ILE A 64 2.06 1.03 10.29
N HIS A 65 2.69 1.80 11.18
CA HIS A 65 3.62 2.86 10.74
C HIS A 65 4.94 2.29 10.24
N LEU A 66 5.46 1.23 10.86
CA LEU A 66 6.63 0.52 10.35
C LEU A 66 6.34 -0.06 8.96
N LEU A 67 5.16 -0.66 8.78
CA LEU A 67 4.71 -1.14 7.49
C LEU A 67 4.60 0.00 6.46
N SER A 68 4.15 1.18 6.88
CA SER A 68 4.01 2.35 6.00
C SER A 68 5.37 2.88 5.55
N VAL A 69 6.35 2.99 6.46
CA VAL A 69 7.74 3.31 6.11
C VAL A 69 8.30 2.29 5.13
N TRP A 70 8.08 0.99 5.39
CA TRP A 70 8.52 -0.08 4.51
C TRP A 70 7.92 0.01 3.11
N VAL A 71 6.61 0.29 3.01
CA VAL A 71 5.93 0.48 1.71
C VAL A 71 6.52 1.67 0.95
N LEU A 72 6.83 2.78 1.61
CA LEU A 72 7.48 3.93 0.97
C LEU A 72 8.87 3.57 0.42
N VAL A 73 9.67 2.82 1.18
CA VAL A 73 10.96 2.29 0.71
C VAL A 73 10.74 1.40 -0.52
N CYS A 74 9.75 0.50 -0.49
CA CYS A 74 9.43 -0.35 -1.62
C CYS A 74 9.07 0.43 -2.88
N VAL A 75 8.21 1.45 -2.77
CA VAL A 75 7.83 2.29 -3.90
C VAL A 75 9.04 3.03 -4.46
N ALA A 76 9.82 3.70 -3.61
CA ALA A 76 11.00 4.46 -4.02
C ALA A 76 12.03 3.57 -4.75
N VAL A 77 12.34 2.42 -4.15
CA VAL A 77 13.27 1.44 -4.74
C VAL A 77 12.72 0.85 -6.03
N SER A 78 11.42 0.53 -6.08
CA SER A 78 10.78 -0.05 -7.26
C SER A 78 10.82 0.92 -8.45
N VAL A 79 10.49 2.20 -8.22
CA VAL A 79 10.52 3.24 -9.25
C VAL A 79 11.96 3.52 -9.72
N TYR A 80 12.90 3.66 -8.79
CA TYR A 80 14.32 3.86 -9.13
C TYR A 80 14.87 2.70 -9.96
N SER A 81 14.54 1.46 -9.58
CA SER A 81 14.98 0.26 -10.29
C SER A 81 14.39 0.16 -11.69
N ALA A 82 13.13 0.58 -11.89
CA ALA A 82 12.52 0.65 -13.22
C ALA A 82 13.24 1.67 -14.11
N ARG A 83 13.59 2.83 -13.57
CA ARG A 83 14.30 3.90 -14.31
C ARG A 83 15.73 3.52 -14.71
N THR A 84 16.40 2.75 -13.87
CA THR A 84 17.79 2.30 -14.10
C THR A 84 17.90 0.95 -14.81
N GLY A 85 16.78 0.37 -15.29
CA GLY A 85 16.78 -0.91 -16.01
C GLY A 85 16.93 -2.16 -15.12
N HIS A 86 16.96 -2.03 -13.80
CA HIS A 86 17.06 -3.15 -12.86
C HIS A 86 15.70 -3.85 -12.63
N ILE A 87 15.15 -4.48 -13.67
CA ILE A 87 13.77 -5.00 -13.68
C ILE A 87 13.51 -6.07 -12.62
N ARG A 88 14.49 -6.93 -12.34
CA ARG A 88 14.37 -7.95 -11.28
C ARG A 88 14.13 -7.30 -9.91
N ARG A 89 14.84 -6.22 -9.60
CA ARG A 89 14.70 -5.45 -8.36
C ARG A 89 13.39 -4.66 -8.35
N HIS A 90 13.02 -4.03 -9.46
CA HIS A 90 11.72 -3.37 -9.63
C HIS A 90 10.56 -4.32 -9.26
N ARG A 91 10.56 -5.54 -9.83
CA ARG A 91 9.55 -6.57 -9.59
C ARG A 91 9.53 -6.99 -8.13
N ALA A 92 10.68 -7.31 -7.53
CA ALA A 92 10.75 -7.78 -6.15
C ALA A 92 10.13 -6.77 -5.17
N PHE A 93 10.48 -5.49 -5.29
CA PHE A 93 9.94 -4.44 -4.42
C PHE A 93 8.48 -4.09 -4.74
N ALA A 94 8.06 -4.16 -6.01
CA ALA A 94 6.64 -3.97 -6.35
C ALA A 94 5.75 -5.08 -5.75
N VAL A 95 6.20 -6.34 -5.82
CA VAL A 95 5.50 -7.47 -5.19
C VAL A 95 5.51 -7.33 -3.67
N GLY A 96 6.64 -6.96 -3.07
CA GLY A 96 6.72 -6.69 -1.63
C GLY A 96 5.76 -5.60 -1.17
N ALA A 97 5.64 -4.50 -1.93
CA ALA A 97 4.68 -3.45 -1.65
C ALA A 97 3.22 -3.97 -1.72
N PHE A 98 2.90 -4.79 -2.74
CA PHE A 98 1.57 -5.38 -2.88
C PHE A 98 1.20 -6.30 -1.70
N ILE A 99 2.14 -7.16 -1.28
CA ILE A 99 1.96 -8.00 -0.09
C ILE A 99 1.72 -7.12 1.14
N GLY A 100 2.47 -6.01 1.27
CA GLY A 100 2.29 -5.05 2.35
C GLY A 100 0.88 -4.46 2.42
N VAL A 101 0.32 -3.99 1.30
CA VAL A 101 -1.04 -3.42 1.29
C VAL A 101 -2.12 -4.49 1.53
N VAL A 102 -1.93 -5.71 1.05
CA VAL A 102 -2.82 -6.84 1.37
C VAL A 102 -2.78 -7.15 2.87
N ALA A 103 -1.59 -7.25 3.46
CA ALA A 103 -1.41 -7.49 4.89
C ALA A 103 -2.02 -6.36 5.74
N ALA A 104 -1.86 -5.10 5.33
CA ALA A 104 -2.48 -3.96 5.98
C ALA A 104 -4.02 -4.04 5.93
N GLY A 105 -4.58 -4.39 4.76
CA GLY A 105 -6.02 -4.58 4.58
C GLY A 105 -6.59 -5.69 5.47
N LEU A 106 -5.90 -6.84 5.53
CA LEU A 106 -6.27 -7.93 6.45
C LEU A 106 -6.18 -7.50 7.92
N GLY A 107 -5.13 -6.77 8.29
CA GLY A 107 -4.96 -6.22 9.63
C GLY A 107 -6.05 -5.22 10.02
N ALA A 108 -6.63 -4.50 9.05
CA ALA A 108 -7.75 -3.59 9.27
C ALA A 108 -9.07 -4.32 9.57
N LEU A 109 -9.19 -5.61 9.22
CA LEU A 109 -10.33 -6.47 9.54
C LEU A 109 -10.22 -7.16 10.90
N ALA A 110 -9.14 -6.96 11.64
CA ALA A 110 -8.97 -7.55 12.97
C ALA A 110 -10.03 -7.02 13.96
N PRO A 111 -10.48 -7.84 14.93
CA PRO A 111 -11.40 -7.39 15.98
C PRO A 111 -10.90 -6.14 16.70
N GLY A 112 -11.80 -5.19 16.95
CA GLY A 112 -11.47 -3.90 17.56
C GLY A 112 -10.95 -2.83 16.58
N ARG A 113 -10.95 -3.10 15.27
CA ARG A 113 -10.70 -2.09 14.23
C ARG A 113 -11.99 -1.50 13.67
N LEU A 114 -11.90 -0.27 13.15
CA LEU A 114 -13.04 0.49 12.63
C LEU A 114 -13.81 -0.28 11.54
N ILE A 115 -13.10 -0.91 10.59
CA ILE A 115 -13.74 -1.66 9.50
C ILE A 115 -14.43 -2.91 10.03
N TYR A 116 -13.84 -3.62 11.01
CA TYR A 116 -14.48 -4.76 11.66
C TYR A 116 -15.80 -4.36 12.33
N GLN A 117 -15.82 -3.22 13.02
CA GLN A 117 -17.04 -2.69 13.65
C GLN A 117 -18.13 -2.34 12.62
N TRP A 118 -17.78 -1.84 11.45
CA TRP A 118 -18.76 -1.56 10.39
C TRP A 118 -19.35 -2.82 9.73
N LEU A 119 -18.59 -3.92 9.73
CA LEU A 119 -19.02 -5.17 9.10
C LEU A 119 -19.81 -6.09 10.03
N VAL A 120 -19.49 -6.06 11.33
CA VAL A 120 -20.01 -7.00 12.34
C VAL A 120 -20.90 -6.31 13.39
N GLY A 121 -20.86 -4.98 13.47
CA GLY A 121 -21.65 -4.17 14.41
C GLY A 121 -23.02 -3.79 13.91
#